data_AF-A0A316PU34-F1
#
_entry.id   AF-A0A316PU34-F1
#
_cell.length_a   1.000
_cell.length_b   1.000
_cell.length_c   1.000
_cell.angle_alpha   90.00
_cell.angle_beta   90.00
_cell.angle_gamma   90.00
#
_symmetry.space_group_name_H-M   'P 1'
#
loop_
_entity.id
_entity.type
_entity.pdbx_description
1 polymer ?
#
loop_
_entity_poly.entity_id
_entity_poly.type
_entity_poly.pdbx_seq_one_letter_code
_entity_poly.pdbx_strand_id
1 'polypeptide(L)'
;MDITIQMRSLELLIKMLKRDMEGIPAYGYARQMGSLPLLSARESLPRCTPEEAGLSSTVVERFFRNLSDNTAELGIHSAMLLRHGKVFAEGYYAPYRPEIPHMLYSASKSVTSTAIGMAVDEGLLDIDERLEDIFPGYAGKPANKWSKMLTVRHLLTMSTGVRFNEVGSALDEDWVKMFMESVPKFEPGTQFEYNSLNTYMLSAVLRKKTGMSLTEFLTPRLYEPLDIRSHHWETCPKGMEKGGWGLNLCIEDLAKIAQLYLNRGVWNGRRLLSEEWIDAATSPQIPTPNGEMRHGYGYQIWMSGGGAYQFNGAFGQYAVIFPQYDAVAIIYSGSTQLFAKTSLIQLLDSCFWACSDRELAPYPPGYDSLKAYLAKLVFSPEPERKGLGTDKIAFNKIRSLLDGREFRLFDNYGSLFPQPLQNVHGCYSKGADIIRFSSTEKGLAVTFYEQCERNTVYIDMDGGFTDSVFIMKEEQHLVSTRGIWSAGENEACITLFTSFLETPDTRIIELRILNESIEAVFDETPTAEGATKMLLELVGLVDDNSMKRLLPAMKHVPGMSESTITDIVKKYAAPRSFGREIHLHQCIL
;
A
#
# COMPACT_ATOMS: atom_id res chain seq x y z
N MET A 1 23.15 23.85 1.37
CA MET A 1 21.69 23.62 1.45
C MET A 1 21.31 22.31 2.18
N ASP A 2 22.25 21.55 2.78
CA ASP A 2 22.00 20.17 3.23
C ASP A 2 21.67 20.02 4.73
N ILE A 3 22.10 20.96 5.59
CA ILE A 3 21.86 20.89 7.05
C ILE A 3 20.38 21.11 7.39
N THR A 4 19.69 22.01 6.68
CA THR A 4 18.30 22.38 6.99
C THR A 4 17.32 21.23 6.72
N ILE A 5 17.47 20.49 5.63
CA ILE A 5 16.62 19.32 5.33
C ILE A 5 16.89 18.20 6.34
N GLN A 6 18.16 17.94 6.68
CA GLN A 6 18.51 16.95 7.70
C GLN A 6 17.95 17.30 9.08
N MET A 7 18.04 18.57 9.49
CA MET A 7 17.44 19.03 10.75
C MET A 7 15.92 18.93 10.74
N ARG A 8 15.25 19.34 9.66
CA ARG A 8 13.79 19.22 9.53
C ARG A 8 13.32 17.76 9.46
N SER A 9 14.12 16.88 8.86
CA SER A 9 13.86 15.43 8.85
C SER A 9 14.02 14.83 10.25
N LEU A 10 15.00 15.28 11.01
CA LEU A 10 15.17 14.91 12.42
C LEU A 10 14.01 15.44 13.26
N GLU A 11 13.58 16.69 13.08
CA GLU A 11 12.40 17.23 13.75
C GLU A 11 11.13 16.44 13.43
N LEU A 12 10.93 16.06 12.16
CA LEU A 12 9.83 15.18 11.74
C LEU A 12 9.91 13.81 12.42
N LEU A 13 11.09 13.18 12.46
CA LEU A 13 11.28 11.91 13.17
C LEU A 13 10.94 12.04 14.66
N ILE A 14 11.37 13.13 15.30
CA ILE A 14 11.08 13.41 16.71
C ILE A 14 9.58 13.62 16.92
N LYS A 15 8.92 14.35 16.02
CA LYS A 15 7.47 14.55 16.03
C LYS A 15 6.72 13.22 15.88
N MET A 16 7.14 12.37 14.95
CA MET A 16 6.59 11.01 14.78
C MET A 16 6.76 10.16 16.04
N LEU A 17 7.97 10.16 16.63
CA LEU A 17 8.26 9.45 17.88
C LEU A 17 7.40 9.97 19.04
N LYS A 18 7.13 11.28 19.09
CA LYS A 18 6.25 11.91 20.09
C LYS A 18 4.75 11.84 19.72
N ARG A 19 4.41 11.31 18.53
CA ARG A 19 3.08 11.41 17.90
C ARG A 19 2.49 12.83 17.87
N ASP A 20 3.35 13.83 17.85
CA ASP A 20 2.99 15.24 17.64
C ASP A 20 2.99 15.55 16.15
N MET A 21 1.94 15.12 15.47
CA MET A 21 1.80 15.31 14.02
C MET A 21 1.14 16.65 13.67
N GLU A 22 1.05 17.57 14.63
CA GLU A 22 0.52 18.91 14.37
C GLU A 22 1.44 19.69 13.41
N GLY A 23 0.85 20.28 12.38
CA GLY A 23 1.56 20.97 11.31
C GLY A 23 2.35 20.05 10.37
N ILE A 24 2.01 18.75 10.31
CA ILE A 24 2.53 17.82 9.31
C ILE A 24 1.37 17.39 8.38
N PRO A 25 1.57 17.42 7.05
CA PRO A 25 2.75 17.94 6.36
C PRO A 25 2.87 19.47 6.51
N ALA A 26 4.07 20.01 6.26
CA ALA A 26 4.38 21.41 6.56
C ALA A 26 3.52 22.44 5.77
N TYR A 27 2.97 22.02 4.64
CA TYR A 27 2.06 22.79 3.78
C TYR A 27 0.57 22.56 4.10
N GLY A 28 0.27 21.85 5.19
CA GLY A 28 -1.10 21.50 5.57
C GLY A 28 -1.66 20.31 4.79
N TYR A 29 -2.77 19.79 5.27
CA TYR A 29 -3.41 18.63 4.65
C TYR A 29 -4.11 19.00 3.33
N ALA A 30 -3.95 18.14 2.33
CA ALA A 30 -4.68 18.18 1.08
C ALA A 30 -5.31 16.81 0.84
N ARG A 31 -6.62 16.81 0.58
CA ARG A 31 -7.43 15.60 0.35
C ARG A 31 -6.83 14.75 -0.77
N GLN A 32 -6.55 13.48 -0.48
CA GLN A 32 -6.05 12.54 -1.48
C GLN A 32 -7.17 11.71 -2.09
N MET A 33 -8.10 11.19 -1.28
CA MET A 33 -9.18 10.32 -1.77
C MET A 33 -10.51 11.05 -1.91
N GLY A 34 -11.13 10.94 -3.09
CA GLY A 34 -12.40 11.55 -3.47
C GLY A 34 -13.65 10.80 -2.97
N SER A 35 -14.72 10.81 -3.77
CA SER A 35 -15.89 9.96 -3.55
C SER A 35 -15.58 8.50 -3.88
N LEU A 36 -16.28 7.58 -3.24
CA LEU A 36 -16.14 6.14 -3.47
C LEU A 36 -16.20 5.77 -4.98
N PRO A 37 -15.39 4.79 -5.41
CA PRO A 37 -15.35 4.37 -6.80
C PRO A 37 -16.73 3.84 -7.23
N LEU A 38 -17.25 4.36 -8.35
CA LEU A 38 -18.43 3.80 -8.98
C LEU A 38 -18.06 2.43 -9.57
N LEU A 39 -18.75 1.39 -9.08
CA LEU A 39 -18.69 0.06 -9.68
C LEU A 39 -19.25 0.17 -11.11
N SER A 40 -18.38 0.06 -12.11
CA SER A 40 -18.77 0.02 -13.52
C SER A 40 -18.57 -1.39 -14.05
N ALA A 41 -19.48 -1.84 -14.92
CA ALA A 41 -19.28 -3.08 -15.68
C ALA A 41 -18.01 -2.94 -16.53
N ARG A 42 -17.19 -3.99 -16.61
CA ARG A 42 -15.89 -3.99 -17.29
C ARG A 42 -15.78 -5.19 -18.23
N GLU A 43 -14.97 -5.07 -19.27
CA GLU A 43 -14.51 -6.22 -20.03
C GLU A 43 -13.50 -7.00 -19.22
N SER A 44 -13.89 -8.22 -18.88
CA SER A 44 -13.07 -9.19 -18.15
C SER A 44 -12.16 -9.96 -19.12
N LEU A 45 -10.91 -10.19 -18.70
CA LEU A 45 -9.99 -11.15 -19.29
C LEU A 45 -10.67 -12.52 -19.45
N PRO A 46 -10.34 -13.30 -20.48
CA PRO A 46 -10.90 -14.64 -20.63
C PRO A 46 -10.52 -15.51 -19.42
N ARG A 47 -11.48 -16.26 -18.88
CA ARG A 47 -11.27 -17.25 -17.82
C ARG A 47 -11.12 -18.65 -18.44
N CYS A 48 -10.35 -19.51 -17.79
CA CYS A 48 -10.27 -20.95 -18.09
C CYS A 48 -10.08 -21.76 -16.80
N THR A 49 -10.13 -23.08 -16.91
CA THR A 49 -9.72 -23.98 -15.83
C THR A 49 -8.19 -24.01 -15.69
N PRO A 50 -7.64 -24.41 -14.53
CA PRO A 50 -6.22 -24.72 -14.40
C PRO A 50 -5.75 -25.71 -15.46
N GLU A 51 -6.53 -26.76 -15.74
CA GLU A 51 -6.15 -27.81 -16.69
C GLU A 51 -6.01 -27.28 -18.13
N GLU A 52 -6.93 -26.42 -18.58
CA GLU A 52 -6.81 -25.70 -19.87
C GLU A 52 -5.62 -24.74 -19.89
N ALA A 53 -5.21 -24.21 -18.74
CA ALA A 53 -3.96 -23.46 -18.61
C ALA A 53 -2.74 -24.37 -18.47
N GLY A 54 -2.86 -25.69 -18.52
CA GLY A 54 -1.73 -26.63 -18.39
C GLY A 54 -1.25 -26.84 -16.95
N LEU A 55 -2.04 -26.48 -15.93
CA LEU A 55 -1.76 -26.73 -14.51
C LEU A 55 -2.83 -27.65 -13.89
N SER A 56 -2.43 -28.49 -12.92
CA SER A 56 -3.42 -29.26 -12.17
C SER A 56 -4.12 -28.37 -11.13
N SER A 57 -5.45 -28.45 -11.05
CA SER A 57 -6.24 -27.78 -10.00
C SER A 57 -5.74 -28.09 -8.58
N THR A 58 -5.19 -29.29 -8.34
CA THR A 58 -4.61 -29.66 -7.04
C THR A 58 -3.32 -28.89 -6.72
N VAL A 59 -2.49 -28.59 -7.72
CA VAL A 59 -1.29 -27.77 -7.54
C VAL A 59 -1.68 -26.33 -7.20
N VAL A 60 -2.68 -25.80 -7.90
CA VAL A 60 -3.20 -24.46 -7.66
C VAL A 60 -3.85 -24.37 -6.27
N GLU A 61 -4.64 -25.35 -5.86
CA GLU A 61 -5.25 -25.37 -4.53
C GLU A 61 -4.17 -25.40 -3.43
N ARG A 62 -3.11 -26.20 -3.62
CA ARG A 62 -1.96 -26.23 -2.70
C ARG A 62 -1.26 -24.88 -2.62
N PHE A 63 -1.13 -24.15 -3.73
CA PHE A 63 -0.57 -22.80 -3.72
C PHE A 63 -1.40 -21.86 -2.84
N PHE A 64 -2.73 -21.79 -3.01
CA PHE A 64 -3.59 -20.95 -2.17
C PHE A 64 -3.62 -21.40 -0.71
N ARG A 65 -3.48 -22.70 -0.43
CA ARG A 65 -3.29 -23.22 0.93
C ARG A 65 -2.00 -22.70 1.55
N ASN A 66 -0.89 -22.80 0.83
CA ASN A 66 0.38 -22.27 1.30
C ASN A 66 0.33 -20.74 1.55
N LEU A 67 -0.38 -19.97 0.71
CA LEU A 67 -0.60 -18.56 0.97
C LEU A 67 -1.34 -18.34 2.30
N SER A 68 -2.37 -19.14 2.56
CA SER A 68 -3.21 -19.03 3.76
C SER A 68 -2.51 -19.54 5.03
N ASP A 69 -1.61 -20.50 4.90
CA ASP A 69 -0.80 -21.03 6.02
C ASP A 69 0.32 -20.06 6.44
N ASN A 70 0.67 -19.09 5.58
CA ASN A 70 1.70 -18.08 5.82
C ASN A 70 1.12 -16.66 5.97
N THR A 71 -0.13 -16.51 6.44
CA THR A 71 -0.82 -15.22 6.57
C THR A 71 -0.10 -14.21 7.45
N ALA A 72 0.58 -14.65 8.52
CA ALA A 72 1.36 -13.78 9.39
C ALA A 72 2.53 -13.09 8.66
N GLU A 73 3.05 -13.71 7.60
CA GLU A 73 4.12 -13.16 6.78
C GLU A 73 3.58 -12.45 5.53
N LEU A 74 2.62 -13.07 4.85
CA LEU A 74 2.18 -12.67 3.52
C LEU A 74 0.96 -11.75 3.54
N GLY A 75 0.05 -11.88 4.51
CA GLY A 75 -1.13 -11.04 4.64
C GLY A 75 -1.95 -10.87 3.35
N ILE A 76 -2.18 -11.94 2.60
CA ILE A 76 -2.80 -11.87 1.26
C ILE A 76 -4.25 -11.36 1.33
N HIS A 77 -4.55 -10.37 0.49
CA HIS A 77 -5.90 -9.82 0.30
C HIS A 77 -6.52 -10.35 -0.98
N SER A 78 -5.74 -10.45 -2.05
CA SER A 78 -6.20 -10.94 -3.34
C SER A 78 -5.04 -11.52 -4.15
N ALA A 79 -5.33 -12.56 -4.93
CA ALA A 79 -4.38 -13.15 -5.87
C ALA A 79 -5.09 -13.52 -7.18
N MET A 80 -4.48 -13.20 -8.32
CA MET A 80 -4.97 -13.55 -9.65
C MET A 80 -3.83 -14.15 -10.47
N LEU A 81 -4.06 -15.34 -11.03
CA LEU A 81 -3.08 -16.10 -11.80
C LEU A 81 -3.54 -16.27 -13.24
N LEU A 82 -2.64 -15.96 -14.17
CA LEU A 82 -2.89 -15.99 -15.60
C LEU A 82 -1.82 -16.79 -16.32
N ARG A 83 -2.22 -17.48 -17.39
CA ARG A 83 -1.32 -18.11 -18.36
C ARG A 83 -1.94 -18.06 -19.75
N HIS A 84 -1.12 -17.82 -20.78
CA HIS A 84 -1.59 -17.68 -22.17
C HIS A 84 -2.68 -16.61 -22.33
N GLY A 85 -2.60 -15.52 -21.56
CA GLY A 85 -3.58 -14.43 -21.57
C GLY A 85 -4.94 -14.76 -20.93
N LYS A 86 -5.08 -15.90 -20.24
CA LYS A 86 -6.33 -16.33 -19.58
C LYS A 86 -6.15 -16.44 -18.06
N VAL A 87 -7.14 -15.99 -17.31
CA VAL A 87 -7.22 -16.16 -15.85
C VAL A 87 -7.64 -17.60 -15.54
N PHE A 88 -6.78 -18.38 -14.89
CA PHE A 88 -7.09 -19.78 -14.53
C PHE A 88 -7.40 -19.98 -13.05
N ALA A 89 -7.04 -19.02 -12.20
CA ALA A 89 -7.40 -19.00 -10.79
C ALA A 89 -7.35 -17.57 -10.23
N GLU A 90 -8.32 -17.25 -9.38
CA GLU A 90 -8.42 -15.96 -8.68
C GLU A 90 -9.00 -16.21 -7.27
N GLY A 91 -8.40 -15.61 -6.26
CA GLY A 91 -8.80 -15.74 -4.86
C GLY A 91 -8.86 -14.39 -4.18
N TYR A 92 -10.00 -14.12 -3.54
CA TYR A 92 -10.27 -12.87 -2.84
C TYR A 92 -10.55 -13.21 -1.38
N TYR A 93 -9.70 -12.74 -0.49
CA TYR A 93 -9.80 -13.00 0.93
C TYR A 93 -10.80 -12.01 1.52
N ALA A 94 -12.00 -12.47 1.90
CA ALA A 94 -13.02 -11.59 2.44
C ALA A 94 -12.45 -10.74 3.60
N PRO A 95 -12.67 -9.41 3.60
CA PRO A 95 -13.70 -8.69 2.84
C PRO A 95 -13.27 -8.09 1.49
N TYR A 96 -12.03 -8.32 1.04
CA TYR A 96 -11.52 -7.78 -0.22
C TYR A 96 -12.25 -8.39 -1.43
N ARG A 97 -12.45 -7.58 -2.48
CA ARG A 97 -13.24 -7.94 -3.66
C ARG A 97 -12.67 -7.33 -4.95
N PRO A 98 -12.81 -8.00 -6.12
CA PRO A 98 -12.11 -7.63 -7.35
C PRO A 98 -12.45 -6.25 -7.91
N GLU A 99 -13.62 -5.72 -7.58
CA GLU A 99 -14.12 -4.48 -8.18
C GLU A 99 -13.59 -3.23 -7.49
N ILE A 100 -12.96 -3.37 -6.31
CA ILE A 100 -12.39 -2.28 -5.55
C ILE A 100 -10.94 -2.01 -5.98
N PRO A 101 -10.60 -0.77 -6.37
CA PRO A 101 -9.23 -0.37 -6.60
C PRO A 101 -8.42 -0.43 -5.31
N HIS A 102 -7.26 -1.07 -5.35
CA HIS A 102 -6.34 -1.15 -4.23
C HIS A 102 -5.12 -0.25 -4.48
N MET A 103 -4.62 0.40 -3.44
CA MET A 103 -3.43 1.24 -3.49
C MET A 103 -2.21 0.41 -3.87
N LEU A 104 -1.48 0.85 -4.89
CA LEU A 104 -0.36 0.11 -5.47
C LEU A 104 1.00 0.45 -4.87
N TYR A 105 1.09 1.54 -4.10
CA TYR A 105 2.37 2.11 -3.66
C TYR A 105 3.37 2.19 -4.82
N SER A 106 4.55 1.60 -4.67
CA SER A 106 5.63 1.69 -5.65
C SER A 106 5.39 0.92 -6.95
N ALA A 107 4.40 0.03 -7.06
CA ALA A 107 4.04 -0.56 -8.35
C ALA A 107 3.49 0.51 -9.33
N SER A 108 3.05 1.67 -8.82
CA SER A 108 2.72 2.87 -9.61
C SER A 108 3.87 3.34 -10.52
N LYS A 109 5.13 3.08 -10.12
CA LYS A 109 6.31 3.50 -10.87
C LYS A 109 6.38 2.87 -12.25
N SER A 110 6.02 1.60 -12.36
CA SER A 110 6.04 0.87 -13.63
C SER A 110 4.97 1.40 -14.59
N VAL A 111 3.82 1.87 -14.06
CA VAL A 111 2.79 2.57 -14.85
C VAL A 111 3.28 3.94 -15.31
N THR A 112 3.95 4.71 -14.43
CA THR A 112 4.58 5.98 -14.84
C THR A 112 5.66 5.75 -15.91
N SER A 113 6.48 4.71 -15.76
CA SER A 113 7.48 4.31 -16.77
C SER A 113 6.84 3.94 -18.10
N THR A 114 5.68 3.26 -18.07
CA THR A 114 4.88 2.98 -19.29
C THR A 114 4.49 4.27 -20.00
N ALA A 115 4.04 5.30 -19.26
CA ALA A 115 3.72 6.61 -19.83
C ALA A 115 4.94 7.27 -20.50
N ILE A 116 6.11 7.20 -19.87
CA ILE A 116 7.36 7.71 -20.45
C ILE A 116 7.73 6.94 -21.71
N GLY A 117 7.61 5.61 -21.71
CA GLY A 117 7.86 4.79 -22.89
C GLY A 117 6.97 5.16 -24.07
N MET A 118 5.67 5.34 -23.83
CA MET A 118 4.73 5.83 -24.85
C MET A 118 5.12 7.23 -25.37
N ALA A 119 5.57 8.12 -24.49
CA ALA A 119 6.03 9.45 -24.90
C ALA A 119 7.32 9.40 -25.73
N VAL A 120 8.23 8.46 -25.45
CA VAL A 120 9.44 8.20 -26.25
C VAL A 120 9.07 7.63 -27.61
N ASP A 121 8.16 6.65 -27.66
CA ASP A 121 7.68 6.04 -28.90
C ASP A 121 6.99 7.06 -29.81
N GLU A 122 6.31 8.05 -29.24
CA GLU A 122 5.68 9.17 -29.96
C GLU A 122 6.67 10.30 -30.31
N GLY A 123 7.94 10.19 -29.91
CA GLY A 123 8.97 11.21 -30.16
C GLY A 123 8.76 12.51 -29.38
N LEU A 124 7.98 12.48 -28.29
CA LEU A 124 7.69 13.64 -27.45
C LEU A 124 8.84 13.98 -26.49
N LEU A 125 9.67 12.99 -26.15
CA LEU A 125 10.89 13.16 -25.36
C LEU A 125 11.94 12.10 -25.69
N ASP A 126 13.21 12.41 -25.44
CA ASP A 126 14.32 11.45 -25.44
C ASP A 126 14.81 11.20 -24.00
N ILE A 127 15.17 9.96 -23.68
CA ILE A 127 15.61 9.61 -22.32
C ILE A 127 16.98 10.21 -21.96
N ASP A 128 17.78 10.63 -22.93
CA ASP A 128 19.05 11.32 -22.71
C ASP A 128 18.90 12.84 -22.61
N GLU A 129 17.68 13.37 -22.70
CA GLU A 129 17.40 14.79 -22.42
C GLU A 129 17.79 15.15 -20.98
N ARG A 130 18.41 16.33 -20.83
CA ARG A 130 18.89 16.83 -19.55
C ARG A 130 17.75 17.52 -18.80
N LEU A 131 17.67 17.29 -17.49
CA LEU A 131 16.59 17.86 -16.68
C LEU A 131 16.66 19.40 -16.60
N GLU A 132 17.86 19.99 -16.68
CA GLU A 132 18.02 21.44 -16.74
C GLU A 132 17.43 22.08 -18.01
N ASP A 133 17.45 21.35 -19.14
CA ASP A 133 16.90 21.84 -20.40
C ASP A 133 15.37 21.78 -20.36
N ILE A 134 14.81 20.78 -19.67
CA ILE A 134 13.36 20.61 -19.47
C ILE A 134 12.82 21.60 -18.41
N PHE A 135 13.57 21.84 -17.33
CA PHE A 135 13.22 22.72 -16.21
C PHE A 135 14.19 23.90 -16.07
N PRO A 136 14.25 24.82 -17.06
CA PRO A 136 15.18 25.93 -17.01
C PRO A 136 14.89 26.83 -15.81
N GLY A 137 15.94 27.14 -15.03
CA GLY A 137 15.88 28.03 -13.87
C GLY A 137 15.50 27.38 -12.54
N TYR A 138 15.25 26.07 -12.50
CA TYR A 138 14.98 25.34 -11.25
C TYR A 138 16.25 24.90 -10.51
N ALA A 139 17.41 24.89 -11.17
CA ALA A 139 18.68 24.65 -10.49
C ALA A 139 19.06 25.86 -9.63
N GLY A 140 19.42 25.61 -8.36
CA GLY A 140 19.86 26.65 -7.43
C GLY A 140 21.08 27.41 -7.96
N LYS A 141 21.30 28.66 -7.54
CA LYS A 141 22.43 29.48 -8.01
C LYS A 141 23.53 29.61 -6.94
N PRO A 142 24.81 29.29 -7.24
CA PRO A 142 25.31 28.74 -8.51
C PRO A 142 24.87 27.29 -8.70
N ALA A 143 24.52 26.91 -9.95
CA ALA A 143 24.13 25.54 -10.27
C ALA A 143 25.29 24.60 -9.94
N ASN A 144 25.01 23.56 -9.16
CA ASN A 144 26.03 22.58 -8.84
C ASN A 144 26.44 21.86 -10.14
N LYS A 145 27.69 21.39 -10.27
CA LYS A 145 28.15 20.76 -11.52
C LYS A 145 27.35 19.51 -11.91
N TRP A 146 26.64 18.89 -10.96
CA TRP A 146 25.91 17.64 -11.13
C TRP A 146 24.51 17.83 -11.71
N SER A 147 23.87 18.98 -11.47
CA SER A 147 22.56 19.29 -12.07
C SER A 147 22.63 19.25 -13.59
N LYS A 148 23.79 19.60 -14.13
CA LYS A 148 24.10 19.48 -15.56
C LYS A 148 24.15 18.04 -16.10
N MET A 149 24.32 17.03 -15.25
CA MET A 149 24.48 15.63 -15.68
C MET A 149 23.19 14.82 -15.55
N LEU A 150 22.17 15.34 -14.85
CA LEU A 150 20.91 14.64 -14.66
C LEU A 150 20.14 14.56 -15.97
N THR A 151 19.71 13.35 -16.32
CA THR A 151 18.90 13.04 -17.51
C THR A 151 17.66 12.26 -17.12
N VAL A 152 16.70 12.14 -18.05
CA VAL A 152 15.50 11.29 -17.87
C VAL A 152 15.89 9.82 -17.65
N ARG A 153 16.95 9.32 -18.30
CA ARG A 153 17.50 7.97 -18.12
C ARG A 153 17.91 7.75 -16.67
N HIS A 154 18.61 8.70 -16.06
CA HIS A 154 19.01 8.60 -14.65
C HIS A 154 17.82 8.51 -13.69
N LEU A 155 16.68 9.15 -14.04
CA LEU A 155 15.44 8.99 -13.29
C LEU A 155 14.88 7.57 -13.45
N LEU A 156 14.79 7.07 -14.69
CA LEU A 156 14.27 5.73 -15.01
C LEU A 156 15.06 4.61 -14.31
N THR A 157 16.37 4.75 -14.18
CA THR A 157 17.28 3.76 -13.62
C THR A 157 17.57 3.94 -12.13
N MET A 158 16.90 4.87 -11.43
CA MET A 158 17.15 5.15 -10.00
C MET A 158 18.63 5.46 -9.70
N SER A 159 19.27 6.26 -10.56
CA SER A 159 20.71 6.49 -10.50
C SER A 159 21.09 7.96 -10.42
N THR A 160 20.19 8.82 -9.93
CA THR A 160 20.48 10.26 -9.78
C THR A 160 21.33 10.58 -8.56
N GLY A 161 21.24 9.78 -7.50
CA GLY A 161 21.85 10.04 -6.19
C GLY A 161 21.28 11.26 -5.45
N VAL A 162 20.16 11.84 -5.92
CA VAL A 162 19.54 13.03 -5.30
C VAL A 162 19.05 12.74 -3.88
N ARG A 163 19.35 13.65 -2.94
CA ARG A 163 19.01 13.49 -1.51
C ARG A 163 17.55 13.81 -1.19
N PHE A 164 16.88 14.64 -2.00
CA PHE A 164 15.47 14.94 -1.79
C PHE A 164 14.63 13.70 -2.09
N ASN A 165 13.92 13.20 -1.07
CA ASN A 165 13.26 11.90 -1.06
C ASN A 165 11.85 12.00 -0.47
N GLU A 166 11.21 10.86 -0.24
CA GLU A 166 9.82 10.72 0.22
C GLU A 166 9.60 11.40 1.57
N VAL A 167 10.59 11.30 2.48
CA VAL A 167 10.55 12.00 3.77
C VAL A 167 10.62 13.52 3.56
N GLY A 168 11.49 13.97 2.65
CA GLY A 168 11.59 15.37 2.25
C GLY A 168 10.28 15.93 1.66
N SER A 169 9.49 15.10 1.00
CA SER A 169 8.21 15.49 0.39
C SER A 169 7.14 15.95 1.40
N ALA A 170 7.28 15.59 2.68
CA ALA A 170 6.43 16.09 3.76
C ALA A 170 6.83 17.49 4.27
N LEU A 171 8.02 17.95 3.89
CA LEU A 171 8.63 19.18 4.41
C LEU A 171 8.52 20.37 3.45
N ASP A 172 8.24 20.15 2.17
CA ASP A 172 8.16 21.22 1.18
C ASP A 172 7.06 20.94 0.16
N GLU A 173 6.47 21.99 -0.40
CA GLU A 173 5.42 21.88 -1.43
C GLU A 173 6.00 21.83 -2.85
N ASP A 174 7.18 22.41 -3.10
CA ASP A 174 7.78 22.50 -4.44
C ASP A 174 8.83 21.42 -4.65
N TRP A 175 8.34 20.20 -4.84
CA TRP A 175 9.20 19.02 -4.97
C TRP A 175 10.12 19.07 -6.20
N VAL A 176 9.70 19.73 -7.29
CA VAL A 176 10.55 19.89 -8.49
C VAL A 176 11.75 20.77 -8.16
N LYS A 177 11.50 21.92 -7.53
CA LYS A 177 12.57 22.81 -7.06
C LYS A 177 13.49 22.09 -6.08
N MET A 178 12.94 21.44 -5.06
CA MET A 178 13.73 20.76 -4.04
C MET A 178 14.59 19.63 -4.62
N PHE A 179 14.09 18.91 -5.61
CA PHE A 179 14.87 17.90 -6.34
C PHE A 179 16.00 18.54 -7.14
N MET A 180 15.71 19.56 -7.95
CA MET A 180 16.67 20.22 -8.84
C MET A 180 17.77 21.01 -8.10
N GLU A 181 17.47 21.53 -6.91
CA GLU A 181 18.44 22.22 -6.05
C GLU A 181 19.28 21.25 -5.19
N SER A 182 18.87 19.98 -5.10
CA SER A 182 19.57 18.98 -4.30
C SER A 182 20.94 18.63 -4.89
N VAL A 183 21.92 18.43 -4.02
CA VAL A 183 23.22 17.91 -4.41
C VAL A 183 23.14 16.38 -4.41
N PRO A 184 23.56 15.68 -5.48
CA PRO A 184 23.66 14.22 -5.46
C PRO A 184 24.71 13.67 -4.49
N LYS A 185 24.49 12.46 -3.97
CA LYS A 185 25.42 11.74 -3.08
C LYS A 185 26.62 11.19 -3.84
N PHE A 186 26.42 10.85 -5.11
CA PHE A 186 27.40 10.31 -6.04
C PHE A 186 27.15 10.88 -7.44
N GLU A 187 28.04 10.58 -8.38
CA GLU A 187 27.91 10.99 -9.77
C GLU A 187 26.69 10.32 -10.44
N PRO A 188 25.74 11.08 -11.02
CA PRO A 188 24.57 10.50 -11.67
C PRO A 188 24.94 9.44 -12.71
N GLY A 189 24.22 8.32 -12.71
CA GLY A 189 24.43 7.18 -13.60
C GLY A 189 25.40 6.12 -13.07
N THR A 190 26.14 6.39 -11.99
CA THR A 190 27.21 5.47 -11.52
C THR A 190 26.77 4.45 -10.48
N GLN A 191 25.71 4.73 -9.72
CA GLN A 191 25.24 3.86 -8.64
C GLN A 191 23.71 3.86 -8.59
N PHE A 192 23.14 2.74 -8.15
CA PHE A 192 21.73 2.60 -7.86
C PHE A 192 21.43 3.13 -6.44
N GLU A 193 20.46 4.02 -6.33
CA GLU A 193 19.85 4.41 -5.05
C GLU A 193 18.35 4.65 -5.27
N TYR A 194 17.54 3.80 -4.63
CA TYR A 194 16.10 3.87 -4.72
C TYR A 194 15.57 5.19 -4.13
N ASN A 195 14.81 5.94 -4.92
CA ASN A 195 14.17 7.18 -4.48
C ASN A 195 12.95 7.48 -5.37
N SER A 196 11.74 7.47 -4.80
CA SER A 196 10.49 7.68 -5.53
C SER A 196 10.37 9.08 -6.13
N LEU A 197 11.18 10.05 -5.69
CA LEU A 197 11.19 11.38 -6.28
C LEU A 197 11.85 11.40 -7.66
N ASN A 198 12.63 10.38 -8.02
CA ASN A 198 13.01 10.16 -9.41
C ASN A 198 11.78 9.95 -10.30
N THR A 199 10.84 9.10 -9.84
CA THR A 199 9.60 8.83 -10.57
C THR A 199 8.65 10.03 -10.57
N TYR A 200 8.57 10.77 -9.47
CA TYR A 200 7.83 12.03 -9.44
C TYR A 200 8.37 13.00 -10.51
N MET A 201 9.68 13.09 -10.67
CA MET A 201 10.28 13.90 -11.74
C MET A 201 9.95 13.38 -13.13
N LEU A 202 9.75 12.07 -13.33
CA LEU A 202 9.21 11.53 -14.60
C LEU A 202 7.79 12.06 -14.87
N SER A 203 6.90 12.05 -13.87
CA SER A 203 5.57 12.67 -13.97
C SER A 203 5.68 14.16 -14.34
N ALA A 204 6.59 14.89 -13.69
CA ALA A 204 6.85 16.29 -13.99
C ALA A 204 7.38 16.51 -15.41
N VAL A 205 8.29 15.65 -15.90
CA VAL A 205 8.85 15.70 -17.25
C VAL A 205 7.72 15.51 -18.27
N LEU A 206 6.89 14.47 -18.09
CA LEU A 206 5.77 14.19 -18.98
C LEU A 206 4.84 15.41 -19.07
N ARG A 207 4.43 15.96 -17.92
CA ARG A 207 3.57 17.14 -17.86
C ARG A 207 4.22 18.36 -18.52
N LYS A 208 5.52 18.57 -18.31
CA LYS A 208 6.25 19.69 -18.90
C LYS A 208 6.35 19.60 -20.43
N LYS A 209 6.53 18.39 -20.96
CA LYS A 209 6.72 18.14 -22.40
C LYS A 209 5.40 18.10 -23.17
N THR A 210 4.32 17.64 -22.53
CA THR A 210 3.03 17.40 -23.20
C THR A 210 1.94 18.41 -22.81
N GLY A 211 2.07 19.07 -21.66
CA GLY A 211 0.99 19.85 -21.04
C GLY A 211 -0.10 19.02 -20.36
N MET A 212 -0.03 17.68 -20.45
CA MET A 212 -1.04 16.75 -19.92
C MET A 212 -0.66 16.23 -18.53
N SER A 213 -1.66 15.94 -17.70
CA SER A 213 -1.50 15.15 -16.48
C SER A 213 -1.14 13.69 -16.82
N LEU A 214 -0.67 12.91 -15.84
CA LEU A 214 -0.43 11.48 -16.05
C LEU A 214 -1.72 10.76 -16.49
N THR A 215 -2.83 11.09 -15.82
CA THR A 215 -4.14 10.54 -16.13
C THR A 215 -4.59 10.92 -17.54
N GLU A 216 -4.50 12.20 -17.91
CA GLU A 216 -4.88 12.69 -19.24
C GLU A 216 -4.04 12.03 -20.35
N PHE A 217 -2.74 11.85 -20.11
CA PHE A 217 -1.84 11.24 -21.09
C PHE A 217 -2.12 9.74 -21.27
N LEU A 218 -2.30 9.00 -20.16
CA LEU A 218 -2.53 7.56 -20.16
C LEU A 218 -3.93 7.15 -20.60
N THR A 219 -4.94 8.01 -20.43
CA THR A 219 -6.34 7.69 -20.75
C THR A 219 -6.51 7.15 -22.18
N PRO A 220 -6.17 7.89 -23.25
CA PRO A 220 -6.36 7.40 -24.62
C PRO A 220 -5.33 6.35 -25.07
N ARG A 221 -4.22 6.19 -24.32
CA ARG A 221 -3.07 5.37 -24.74
C ARG A 221 -3.01 4.01 -24.06
N LEU A 222 -3.48 3.93 -22.82
CA LEU A 222 -3.40 2.74 -21.97
C LEU A 222 -4.74 2.39 -21.37
N TYR A 223 -5.41 3.34 -20.70
CA TYR A 223 -6.62 3.00 -19.94
C TYR A 223 -7.81 2.64 -20.83
N GLU A 224 -8.10 3.44 -21.86
CA GLU A 224 -9.18 3.12 -22.82
C GLU A 224 -8.88 1.83 -23.60
N PRO A 225 -7.68 1.60 -24.18
CA PRO A 225 -7.39 0.34 -24.86
C PRO A 225 -7.46 -0.92 -23.98
N LEU A 226 -7.16 -0.81 -22.68
CA LEU A 226 -7.24 -1.90 -21.72
C LEU A 226 -8.59 -1.96 -20.97
N ASP A 227 -9.53 -1.05 -21.25
CA ASP A 227 -10.79 -0.91 -20.50
C ASP A 227 -10.60 -0.72 -18.98
N ILE A 228 -9.59 0.07 -18.58
CA ILE A 228 -9.33 0.44 -17.18
C ILE A 228 -10.18 1.66 -16.85
N ARG A 229 -11.22 1.46 -16.03
CA ARG A 229 -12.25 2.49 -15.73
C ARG A 229 -12.19 3.05 -14.32
N SER A 230 -11.56 2.33 -13.39
CA SER A 230 -11.52 2.69 -11.97
C SER A 230 -10.07 2.86 -11.51
N HIS A 231 -9.55 4.06 -11.77
CA HIS A 231 -8.20 4.45 -11.36
C HIS A 231 -8.25 5.76 -10.56
N HIS A 232 -7.30 5.94 -9.66
CA HIS A 232 -7.13 7.18 -8.91
C HIS A 232 -5.64 7.45 -8.71
N TRP A 233 -5.23 8.71 -8.86
CA TRP A 233 -3.87 9.17 -8.58
C TRP A 233 -3.87 10.21 -7.46
N GLU A 234 -3.11 9.92 -6.41
CA GLU A 234 -2.72 10.93 -5.42
C GLU A 234 -1.88 12.05 -6.06
N THR A 235 -2.00 13.26 -5.53
CA THR A 235 -1.27 14.44 -6.03
C THR A 235 -0.39 15.09 -4.97
N CYS A 236 0.72 15.69 -5.40
CA CYS A 236 1.52 16.57 -4.57
C CYS A 236 0.75 17.87 -4.23
N PRO A 237 1.27 18.72 -3.32
CA PRO A 237 0.59 19.96 -2.90
C PRO A 237 0.32 20.95 -4.03
N LYS A 238 1.08 20.87 -5.13
CA LYS A 238 0.91 21.69 -6.33
C LYS A 238 -0.03 21.05 -7.37
N GLY A 239 -0.76 19.98 -7.01
CA GLY A 239 -1.76 19.33 -7.86
C GLY A 239 -1.17 18.55 -9.03
N MET A 240 -0.01 17.93 -8.85
CA MET A 240 0.59 17.03 -9.85
C MET A 240 0.58 15.60 -9.33
N GLU A 241 0.18 14.63 -10.15
CA GLU A 241 0.18 13.22 -9.77
C GLU A 241 1.58 12.78 -9.30
N LYS A 242 1.62 12.08 -8.16
CA LYS A 242 2.88 11.74 -7.47
C LYS A 242 3.77 10.80 -8.30
N GLY A 243 3.18 9.93 -9.12
CA GLY A 243 3.86 9.02 -10.06
C GLY A 243 4.60 7.86 -9.39
N GLY A 244 5.45 8.17 -8.40
CA GLY A 244 6.21 7.19 -7.63
C GLY A 244 5.37 6.31 -6.71
N TRP A 245 4.18 6.78 -6.33
CA TRP A 245 3.17 6.07 -5.58
C TRP A 245 1.80 6.73 -5.80
N GLY A 246 0.76 6.17 -5.18
CA GLY A 246 -0.56 6.78 -5.11
C GLY A 246 -1.48 6.47 -6.29
N LEU A 247 -1.11 5.52 -7.15
CA LEU A 247 -2.07 4.92 -8.08
C LEU A 247 -2.87 3.83 -7.34
N ASN A 248 -4.19 3.85 -7.52
CA ASN A 248 -5.07 2.74 -7.15
C ASN A 248 -5.60 2.07 -8.42
N LEU A 249 -5.52 0.74 -8.48
CA LEU A 249 -6.09 -0.07 -9.57
C LEU A 249 -6.77 -1.31 -9.03
N CYS A 250 -7.80 -1.78 -9.73
CA CYS A 250 -8.34 -3.11 -9.46
C CYS A 250 -7.33 -4.17 -9.88
N ILE A 251 -7.39 -5.35 -9.25
CA ILE A 251 -6.40 -6.41 -9.48
C ILE A 251 -6.32 -6.81 -10.96
N GLU A 252 -7.46 -6.83 -11.65
CA GLU A 252 -7.54 -7.19 -13.06
C GLU A 252 -6.97 -6.09 -13.97
N ASP A 253 -7.12 -4.81 -13.60
CA ASP A 253 -6.55 -3.70 -14.37
C ASP A 253 -5.02 -3.76 -14.35
N LEU A 254 -4.43 -4.09 -13.19
CA LEU A 254 -3.00 -4.35 -13.09
C LEU A 254 -2.58 -5.61 -13.87
N ALA A 255 -3.42 -6.66 -13.87
CA ALA A 255 -3.20 -7.88 -14.66
C ALA A 255 -3.13 -7.58 -16.17
N LYS A 256 -4.00 -6.70 -16.67
CA LYS A 256 -3.99 -6.28 -18.09
C LYS A 256 -2.69 -5.56 -18.45
N ILE A 257 -2.20 -4.66 -17.59
CA ILE A 257 -0.91 -3.96 -17.82
C ILE A 257 0.24 -4.97 -17.77
N ALA A 258 0.26 -5.89 -16.81
CA ALA A 258 1.30 -6.93 -16.74
C ALA A 258 1.27 -7.87 -17.95
N GLN A 259 0.08 -8.23 -18.44
CA GLN A 259 -0.09 -9.04 -19.65
C GLN A 259 0.35 -8.27 -20.91
N LEU A 260 0.16 -6.95 -20.98
CA LEU A 260 0.73 -6.11 -22.05
C LEU A 260 2.26 -6.23 -22.11
N TYR A 261 2.92 -6.22 -20.94
CA TYR A 261 4.37 -6.41 -20.85
C TYR A 261 4.81 -7.81 -21.27
N LEU A 262 4.09 -8.85 -20.81
CA LEU A 262 4.32 -10.23 -21.25
C LEU A 262 4.17 -10.37 -22.79
N ASN A 263 3.18 -9.69 -23.36
CA ASN A 263 2.92 -9.65 -24.81
C ASN A 263 3.83 -8.69 -25.59
N ARG A 264 4.94 -8.22 -24.99
CA ARG A 264 5.91 -7.32 -25.64
C ARG A 264 5.27 -6.07 -26.23
N GLY A 265 4.31 -5.48 -25.51
CA GLY A 265 3.66 -4.23 -25.86
C GLY A 265 2.47 -4.35 -26.82
N VAL A 266 2.01 -5.57 -27.11
CA VAL A 266 0.84 -5.83 -27.97
C VAL A 266 -0.40 -6.18 -27.16
N TRP A 267 -1.51 -5.50 -27.42
CA TRP A 267 -2.83 -5.76 -26.86
C TRP A 267 -3.87 -5.87 -27.96
N ASN A 268 -4.61 -7.00 -28.02
CA ASN A 268 -5.63 -7.25 -29.03
C ASN A 268 -5.17 -6.96 -30.47
N GLY A 269 -3.92 -7.35 -30.79
CA GLY A 269 -3.31 -7.14 -32.11
C GLY A 269 -2.81 -5.71 -32.38
N ARG A 270 -3.02 -4.77 -31.46
CA ARG A 270 -2.52 -3.40 -31.54
C ARG A 270 -1.28 -3.24 -30.66
N ARG A 271 -0.20 -2.67 -31.21
CA ARG A 271 0.96 -2.26 -30.43
C ARG A 271 0.64 -0.97 -29.67
N LEU A 272 0.71 -1.03 -28.34
CA LEU A 272 0.53 0.12 -27.44
C LEU A 272 1.87 0.63 -26.90
N LEU A 273 2.90 -0.23 -26.87
CA LEU A 273 4.24 0.09 -26.42
C LEU A 273 5.26 -0.61 -27.32
N SER A 274 6.37 0.05 -27.62
CA SER A 274 7.42 -0.51 -28.47
C SER A 274 8.08 -1.72 -27.83
N GLU A 275 8.56 -2.61 -28.68
CA GLU A 275 9.28 -3.80 -28.24
C GLU A 275 10.64 -3.42 -27.66
N GLU A 276 11.27 -2.40 -28.25
CA GLU A 276 12.50 -1.78 -27.80
C GLU A 276 12.37 -1.22 -26.38
N TRP A 277 11.26 -0.55 -26.07
CA TRP A 277 11.00 -0.08 -24.71
C TRP A 277 10.81 -1.24 -23.74
N ILE A 278 10.02 -2.26 -24.10
CA ILE A 278 9.81 -3.45 -23.24
C ILE A 278 11.17 -4.11 -22.93
N ASP A 279 12.00 -4.34 -23.94
CA ASP A 279 13.31 -4.99 -23.76
C ASP A 279 14.24 -4.17 -22.86
N ALA A 280 14.30 -2.85 -23.05
CA ALA A 280 15.10 -1.98 -22.20
C ALA A 280 14.55 -1.89 -20.77
N ALA A 281 13.22 -1.77 -20.63
CA ALA A 281 12.56 -1.63 -19.34
C ALA A 281 12.63 -2.91 -18.50
N THR A 282 12.68 -4.08 -19.15
CA THR A 282 12.69 -5.41 -18.51
C THR A 282 14.06 -6.10 -18.57
N SER A 283 15.14 -5.33 -18.79
CA SER A 283 16.52 -5.81 -18.69
C SER A 283 17.32 -5.03 -17.63
N PRO A 284 18.38 -5.62 -17.04
CA PRO A 284 19.23 -4.91 -16.09
C PRO A 284 19.94 -3.71 -16.74
N GLN A 285 19.53 -2.50 -16.36
CA GLN A 285 20.16 -1.24 -16.79
C GLN A 285 21.21 -0.75 -15.79
N ILE A 286 21.07 -1.12 -14.52
CA ILE A 286 22.03 -0.80 -13.46
C ILE A 286 22.09 -1.94 -12.42
N PRO A 287 23.28 -2.28 -11.90
CA PRO A 287 23.38 -3.22 -10.79
C PRO A 287 22.77 -2.63 -9.52
N THR A 288 22.09 -3.48 -8.79
CA THR A 288 21.46 -3.21 -7.50
C THR A 288 22.30 -3.83 -6.37
N PRO A 289 22.20 -3.32 -5.13
CA PRO A 289 22.90 -3.89 -3.98
C PRO A 289 22.56 -5.38 -3.73
N ASN A 290 23.46 -6.09 -3.04
CA ASN A 290 23.31 -7.53 -2.73
C ASN A 290 22.02 -7.83 -1.92
N GLY A 291 21.46 -9.03 -2.08
CA GLY A 291 20.26 -9.50 -1.39
C GLY A 291 19.19 -10.00 -2.36
N GLU A 292 17.91 -9.87 -2.01
CA GLU A 292 16.77 -10.20 -2.90
C GLU A 292 16.67 -9.27 -4.12
N MET A 293 17.37 -8.14 -4.06
CA MET A 293 17.48 -7.17 -5.14
C MET A 293 18.55 -7.53 -6.18
N ARG A 294 19.30 -8.63 -6.06
CA ARG A 294 20.55 -8.88 -6.83
C ARG A 294 20.42 -9.01 -8.36
N HIS A 295 19.21 -9.12 -8.90
CA HIS A 295 19.00 -9.40 -10.33
C HIS A 295 19.05 -8.14 -11.21
N GLY A 296 19.17 -6.95 -10.61
CA GLY A 296 19.27 -5.68 -11.30
C GLY A 296 17.94 -4.92 -11.38
N TYR A 297 18.02 -3.71 -11.93
CA TYR A 297 16.88 -2.82 -12.12
C TYR A 297 16.83 -2.32 -13.56
N GLY A 298 15.63 -2.34 -14.16
CA GLY A 298 15.38 -1.80 -15.49
C GLY A 298 14.85 -0.38 -15.44
N TYR A 299 13.89 -0.05 -16.31
CA TYR A 299 13.19 1.24 -16.27
C TYR A 299 11.99 1.17 -15.33
N GLN A 300 12.25 1.44 -14.05
CA GLN A 300 11.25 1.38 -12.96
C GLN A 300 10.63 -0.02 -12.75
N ILE A 301 11.36 -1.09 -13.10
CA ILE A 301 10.94 -2.48 -13.00
C ILE A 301 12.06 -3.29 -12.35
N TRP A 302 11.71 -4.13 -11.38
CA TRP A 302 12.66 -5.01 -10.70
C TRP A 302 12.85 -6.30 -11.47
N MET A 303 14.11 -6.73 -11.63
CA MET A 303 14.41 -8.03 -12.20
C MET A 303 14.32 -9.11 -11.12
N SER A 304 14.01 -10.33 -11.54
CA SER A 304 13.94 -11.52 -10.69
C SER A 304 14.67 -12.71 -11.31
N GLY A 305 14.80 -13.80 -10.56
CA GLY A 305 15.41 -15.04 -11.04
C GLY A 305 14.64 -15.66 -12.22
N GLY A 306 15.33 -16.46 -13.03
CA GLY A 306 14.70 -17.22 -14.12
C GLY A 306 14.21 -16.38 -15.31
N GLY A 307 14.59 -15.11 -15.39
CA GLY A 307 14.11 -14.19 -16.44
C GLY A 307 12.77 -13.52 -16.13
N ALA A 308 12.22 -13.76 -14.93
CA ALA A 308 11.04 -13.05 -14.45
C ALA A 308 11.38 -11.60 -14.06
N TYR A 309 10.37 -10.74 -14.08
CA TYR A 309 10.46 -9.36 -13.63
C TYR A 309 9.15 -8.93 -12.96
N GLN A 310 9.20 -7.85 -12.19
CA GLN A 310 8.05 -7.46 -11.38
C GLN A 310 7.87 -5.94 -11.20
N PHE A 311 6.60 -5.55 -11.13
CA PHE A 311 6.19 -4.29 -10.55
C PHE A 311 6.04 -4.52 -9.06
N ASN A 312 6.75 -3.75 -8.24
CA ASN A 312 6.85 -3.99 -6.81
C ASN A 312 6.39 -2.75 -6.04
N GLY A 313 5.31 -2.94 -5.29
CA GLY A 313 4.76 -2.00 -4.33
C GLY A 313 4.99 -2.47 -2.89
N ALA A 314 5.28 -1.51 -2.03
CA ALA A 314 5.30 -1.68 -0.59
C ALA A 314 3.99 -2.31 -0.10
N PHE A 315 4.05 -3.04 1.01
CA PHE A 315 2.92 -3.81 1.53
C PHE A 315 2.52 -5.03 0.67
N GLY A 316 3.37 -5.44 -0.26
CA GLY A 316 3.17 -6.63 -1.10
C GLY A 316 2.17 -6.45 -2.24
N GLN A 317 2.23 -5.30 -2.91
CA GLN A 317 1.49 -5.09 -4.16
C GLN A 317 2.37 -5.51 -5.33
N TYR A 318 2.15 -6.71 -5.85
CA TYR A 318 3.02 -7.30 -6.86
C TYR A 318 2.29 -7.57 -8.16
N ALA A 319 2.93 -7.22 -9.27
CA ALA A 319 2.67 -7.85 -10.56
C ALA A 319 3.95 -8.56 -10.98
N VAL A 320 3.93 -9.89 -11.00
CA VAL A 320 5.08 -10.72 -11.36
C VAL A 320 4.82 -11.35 -12.73
N ILE A 321 5.76 -11.13 -13.65
CA ILE A 321 5.67 -11.61 -15.02
C ILE A 321 6.74 -12.68 -15.20
N PHE A 322 6.33 -13.85 -15.70
CA PHE A 322 7.18 -15.00 -15.96
C PHE A 322 7.16 -15.33 -17.46
N PRO A 323 8.01 -14.67 -18.28
CA PRO A 323 8.08 -14.96 -19.72
C PRO A 323 8.35 -16.44 -20.02
N GLN A 324 9.15 -17.11 -19.19
CA GLN A 324 9.49 -18.53 -19.36
C GLN A 324 8.30 -19.48 -19.20
N TYR A 325 7.21 -19.04 -18.55
CA TYR A 325 5.99 -19.84 -18.37
C TYR A 325 4.80 -19.29 -19.15
N ASP A 326 4.97 -18.18 -19.88
CA ASP A 326 3.89 -17.37 -20.47
C ASP A 326 2.80 -17.03 -19.44
N ALA A 327 3.23 -16.58 -18.26
CA ALA A 327 2.37 -16.41 -17.10
C ALA A 327 2.53 -15.07 -16.38
N VAL A 328 1.45 -14.64 -15.73
CA VAL A 328 1.38 -13.44 -14.88
C VAL A 328 0.73 -13.82 -13.54
N ALA A 329 1.25 -13.27 -12.46
CA ALA A 329 0.61 -13.34 -11.14
C ALA A 329 0.50 -11.95 -10.53
N ILE A 330 -0.72 -11.58 -10.12
CA ILE A 330 -1.00 -10.34 -9.39
C ILE A 330 -1.33 -10.68 -7.94
N ILE A 331 -0.71 -9.99 -7.00
CA ILE A 331 -0.91 -10.15 -5.56
C ILE A 331 -1.15 -8.78 -4.94
N TYR A 332 -2.22 -8.65 -4.16
CA TYR A 332 -2.41 -7.55 -3.20
C TYR A 332 -2.38 -8.12 -1.79
N SER A 333 -1.71 -7.42 -0.87
CA SER A 333 -1.51 -7.89 0.50
C SER A 333 -1.32 -6.75 1.50
N GLY A 334 -1.12 -7.09 2.77
CA GLY A 334 -0.70 -6.19 3.85
C GLY A 334 0.67 -6.54 4.46
N SER A 335 1.59 -7.16 3.71
CA SER A 335 2.88 -7.64 4.24
C SER A 335 3.88 -6.51 4.48
N THR A 336 4.47 -6.39 5.67
CA THR A 336 5.54 -5.40 5.93
C THR A 336 6.90 -5.77 5.32
N GLN A 337 6.97 -6.84 4.52
CA GLN A 337 8.17 -7.22 3.81
C GLN A 337 8.28 -6.46 2.48
N LEU A 338 9.39 -5.75 2.27
CA LEU A 338 9.65 -5.02 1.01
C LEU A 338 9.68 -5.94 -0.20
N PHE A 339 10.30 -7.08 0.01
CA PHE A 339 10.39 -8.17 -0.93
C PHE A 339 9.94 -9.39 -0.14
N ALA A 340 9.10 -10.22 -0.76
CA ALA A 340 8.72 -11.46 -0.10
C ALA A 340 9.99 -12.26 0.19
N LYS A 341 10.27 -12.52 1.47
CA LYS A 341 11.47 -13.24 1.92
C LYS A 341 11.53 -14.63 1.30
N THR A 342 12.08 -14.78 0.10
CA THR A 342 12.09 -16.02 -0.69
C THR A 342 10.72 -16.73 -0.90
N SER A 343 9.73 -16.64 -0.01
CA SER A 343 8.57 -17.53 0.06
C SER A 343 7.55 -17.24 -1.05
N LEU A 344 7.09 -16.00 -1.27
CA LEU A 344 6.06 -15.76 -2.29
C LEU A 344 6.55 -15.98 -3.72
N ILE A 345 7.71 -15.44 -4.09
CA ILE A 345 8.25 -15.64 -5.44
C ILE A 345 8.60 -17.12 -5.67
N GLN A 346 9.14 -17.82 -4.68
CA GLN A 346 9.35 -19.27 -4.80
C GLN A 346 8.04 -20.05 -4.83
N LEU A 347 7.00 -19.64 -4.12
CA LEU A 347 5.69 -20.26 -4.17
C LEU A 347 5.05 -20.08 -5.55
N LEU A 348 5.15 -18.88 -6.12
CA LEU A 348 4.70 -18.58 -7.48
C LEU A 348 5.50 -19.38 -8.52
N ASP A 349 6.83 -19.31 -8.46
CA ASP A 349 7.70 -20.08 -9.36
C ASP A 349 7.45 -21.58 -9.23
N SER A 350 7.28 -22.11 -8.02
CA SER A 350 6.93 -23.53 -7.80
C SER A 350 5.55 -23.90 -8.34
N CYS A 351 4.59 -22.97 -8.30
CA CYS A 351 3.26 -23.17 -8.88
C CYS A 351 3.36 -23.27 -10.40
N PHE A 352 4.04 -22.32 -11.05
CA PHE A 352 4.19 -22.27 -12.50
C PHE A 352 5.19 -23.28 -13.07
N TRP A 353 6.22 -23.67 -12.32
CA TRP A 353 7.16 -24.72 -12.69
C TRP A 353 6.46 -26.07 -12.95
N ALA A 354 5.32 -26.30 -12.32
CA ALA A 354 4.51 -27.50 -12.53
C ALA A 354 3.64 -27.46 -13.80
N CYS A 355 3.72 -26.40 -14.61
CA CYS A 355 2.94 -26.26 -15.83
C CYS A 355 3.39 -27.20 -16.95
N SER A 356 2.47 -27.53 -17.84
CA SER A 356 2.72 -28.26 -19.08
C SER A 356 2.60 -27.34 -20.29
N ASP A 357 3.36 -27.59 -21.35
CA ASP A 357 3.21 -26.90 -22.64
C ASP A 357 1.89 -27.22 -23.36
N ARG A 358 1.10 -28.18 -22.84
CA ARG A 358 -0.20 -28.58 -23.37
C ARG A 358 -1.26 -28.51 -22.29
N GLU A 359 -2.51 -28.38 -22.71
CA GLU A 359 -3.65 -28.56 -21.83
C GLU A 359 -3.60 -29.95 -21.18
N LEU A 360 -3.93 -30.01 -19.89
CA LEU A 360 -4.10 -31.27 -19.17
C LEU A 360 -5.50 -31.83 -19.42
N ALA A 361 -5.68 -33.13 -19.21
CA ALA A 361 -7.01 -33.72 -19.25
C ALA A 361 -7.90 -33.07 -18.16
N PRO A 362 -9.16 -32.71 -18.45
CA PRO A 362 -10.06 -32.13 -17.46
C PRO A 362 -10.17 -33.01 -16.20
N TYR A 363 -10.08 -32.40 -15.02
CA TYR A 363 -10.20 -33.08 -13.75
C TYR A 363 -11.25 -32.41 -12.83
N PRO A 364 -12.55 -32.62 -13.09
CA PRO A 364 -13.63 -31.96 -12.37
C PRO A 364 -13.55 -32.07 -10.84
N PRO A 365 -13.21 -33.23 -10.22
CA PRO A 365 -13.11 -33.31 -8.77
C PRO A 365 -12.07 -32.36 -8.17
N GLY A 366 -10.92 -32.19 -8.83
CA GLY A 366 -9.89 -31.25 -8.37
C GLY A 366 -10.31 -29.80 -8.57
N TYR A 367 -10.92 -29.49 -9.71
CA TYR A 367 -11.39 -28.13 -9.99
C TYR A 367 -12.54 -27.71 -9.06
N ASP A 368 -13.47 -28.61 -8.75
CA ASP A 368 -14.55 -28.36 -7.79
C ASP A 368 -14.01 -28.17 -6.36
N SER A 369 -13.00 -28.94 -5.97
CA SER A 369 -12.28 -28.76 -4.70
C SER A 369 -11.60 -27.38 -4.62
N LEU A 370 -10.89 -26.98 -5.68
CA LEU A 370 -10.27 -25.67 -5.77
C LEU A 370 -11.29 -24.55 -5.66
N LYS A 371 -12.39 -24.58 -6.43
CA LYS A 371 -13.45 -23.56 -6.35
C LYS A 371 -14.05 -23.47 -4.95
N ALA A 372 -14.32 -24.62 -4.32
CA ALA A 372 -14.83 -24.66 -2.95
C ALA A 372 -13.82 -24.09 -1.93
N TYR A 373 -12.53 -24.28 -2.17
CA TYR A 373 -11.47 -23.69 -1.34
C TYR A 373 -11.35 -22.17 -1.53
N LEU A 374 -11.40 -21.68 -2.78
CA LEU A 374 -11.33 -20.25 -3.09
C LEU A 374 -12.55 -19.48 -2.54
N ALA A 375 -13.74 -20.09 -2.57
CA ALA A 375 -14.99 -19.47 -2.08
C ALA A 375 -15.04 -19.23 -0.56
N LYS A 376 -14.12 -19.83 0.22
CA LYS A 376 -14.06 -19.70 1.69
C LYS A 376 -12.86 -18.89 2.18
N LEU A 377 -12.13 -18.23 1.29
CA LEU A 377 -10.98 -17.41 1.67
C LEU A 377 -11.45 -16.22 2.51
N VAL A 378 -10.85 -16.05 3.68
CA VAL A 378 -11.14 -14.96 4.61
C VAL A 378 -9.81 -14.39 5.08
N PHE A 379 -9.67 -13.08 5.03
CA PHE A 379 -8.52 -12.40 5.58
C PHE A 379 -8.62 -12.43 7.11
N SER A 380 -7.59 -12.98 7.76
CA SER A 380 -7.47 -13.00 9.22
C SER A 380 -6.13 -12.38 9.60
N PRO A 381 -6.13 -11.14 10.10
CA PRO A 381 -4.89 -10.39 10.38
C PRO A 381 -4.08 -10.97 11.54
N GLU A 382 -4.68 -11.80 12.39
CA GLU A 382 -3.99 -12.56 13.43
C GLU A 382 -4.52 -14.01 13.50
N PRO A 383 -3.71 -14.99 13.90
CA PRO A 383 -4.20 -16.32 14.26
C PRO A 383 -5.09 -16.25 15.52
N GLU A 384 -6.03 -17.19 15.62
CA GLU A 384 -7.05 -17.35 16.67
C GLU A 384 -6.75 -16.68 18.02
N ARG A 385 -7.45 -15.60 18.34
CA ARG A 385 -7.49 -15.04 19.69
C ARG A 385 -8.23 -15.99 20.61
N LYS A 386 -7.48 -16.82 21.35
CA LYS A 386 -8.02 -17.82 22.28
C LYS A 386 -9.11 -17.22 23.17
N GLY A 387 -10.29 -17.81 23.14
CA GLY A 387 -11.43 -17.43 23.98
C GLY A 387 -12.39 -16.41 23.35
N LEU A 388 -12.06 -15.81 22.21
CA LEU A 388 -12.97 -14.97 21.43
C LEU A 388 -13.61 -15.78 20.29
N GLY A 389 -14.88 -15.53 20.02
CA GLY A 389 -15.64 -16.20 18.97
C GLY A 389 -16.84 -15.39 18.52
N THR A 390 -17.87 -16.09 18.02
CA THR A 390 -19.12 -15.49 17.53
C THR A 390 -20.35 -16.06 18.25
N ASP A 391 -20.20 -16.41 19.54
CA ASP A 391 -21.29 -17.01 20.32
C ASP A 391 -22.46 -16.04 20.52
N LYS A 392 -23.66 -16.46 20.11
CA LYS A 392 -24.86 -15.60 20.11
C LYS A 392 -25.32 -15.25 21.53
N ILE A 393 -25.14 -16.14 22.51
CA ILE A 393 -25.55 -15.90 23.89
C ILE A 393 -24.66 -14.82 24.52
N ALA A 394 -23.35 -14.95 24.35
CA ALA A 394 -22.38 -13.94 24.74
C ALA A 394 -22.66 -12.60 24.06
N PHE A 395 -22.95 -12.60 22.76
CA PHE A 395 -23.26 -11.37 22.04
C PHE A 395 -24.50 -10.66 22.60
N ASN A 396 -25.58 -11.39 22.87
CA ASN A 396 -26.79 -10.81 23.45
C ASN A 396 -26.52 -10.18 24.82
N LYS A 397 -25.67 -10.81 25.64
CA LYS A 397 -25.23 -10.24 26.91
C LYS A 397 -24.46 -8.93 26.71
N ILE A 398 -23.52 -8.90 25.77
CA ILE A 398 -22.74 -7.70 25.41
C ILE A 398 -23.65 -6.59 24.94
N ARG A 399 -24.58 -6.91 24.02
CA ARG A 399 -25.56 -5.97 23.51
C ARG A 399 -26.39 -5.36 24.65
N SER A 400 -26.93 -6.18 25.55
CA SER A 400 -27.66 -5.67 26.73
C SER A 400 -26.80 -4.85 27.69
N LEU A 401 -25.51 -5.16 27.81
CA LEU A 401 -24.57 -4.42 28.65
C LEU A 401 -24.22 -3.04 28.08
N LEU A 402 -24.28 -2.87 26.76
CA LEU A 402 -23.74 -1.69 26.07
C LEU A 402 -24.79 -0.79 25.43
N ASP A 403 -25.99 -1.28 25.12
CA ASP A 403 -26.98 -0.51 24.36
C ASP A 403 -27.27 0.87 25.00
N GLY A 404 -27.08 1.93 24.21
CA GLY A 404 -27.29 3.32 24.63
C GLY A 404 -26.17 3.91 25.48
N ARG A 405 -25.10 3.18 25.78
CA ARG A 405 -23.99 3.66 26.61
C ARG A 405 -22.93 4.38 25.79
N GLU A 406 -22.27 5.33 26.44
CA GLU A 406 -21.22 6.17 25.87
C GLU A 406 -20.05 6.25 26.84
N PHE A 407 -18.83 6.23 26.32
CA PHE A 407 -17.60 6.28 27.11
C PHE A 407 -16.68 7.35 26.56
N ARG A 408 -16.20 8.25 27.41
CA ARG A 408 -15.11 9.18 27.07
C ARG A 408 -13.78 8.50 27.34
N LEU A 409 -12.92 8.45 26.34
CA LEU A 409 -11.55 7.97 26.44
C LEU A 409 -10.64 9.09 26.98
N PHE A 410 -9.74 8.74 27.89
CA PHE A 410 -8.76 9.68 28.47
C PHE A 410 -7.34 9.33 28.02
N ASP A 411 -6.52 10.37 27.80
CA ASP A 411 -5.14 10.25 27.33
C ASP A 411 -5.00 9.34 26.09
N ASN A 412 -6.02 9.34 25.22
CA ASN A 412 -6.07 8.50 24.04
C ASN A 412 -5.31 9.12 22.87
N TYR A 413 -4.53 8.29 22.19
CA TYR A 413 -3.86 8.62 20.93
C TYR A 413 -4.16 7.57 19.84
N GLY A 414 -5.10 6.66 20.10
CA GLY A 414 -5.59 5.67 19.16
C GLY A 414 -6.63 6.25 18.23
N SER A 415 -6.34 6.22 16.93
CA SER A 415 -7.19 6.71 15.85
C SER A 415 -7.92 5.56 15.16
N LEU A 416 -9.08 5.81 14.55
CA LEU A 416 -9.70 4.83 13.65
C LEU A 416 -8.85 4.56 12.41
N PHE A 417 -8.15 5.55 11.88
CA PHE A 417 -7.34 5.39 10.67
C PHE A 417 -5.97 4.83 11.03
N PRO A 418 -5.50 3.75 10.37
CA PRO A 418 -4.17 3.17 10.58
C PRO A 418 -3.04 4.18 10.40
N GLN A 419 -1.95 4.02 11.16
CA GLN A 419 -0.80 4.94 11.09
C GLN A 419 -0.13 4.96 9.70
N PRO A 420 0.08 3.81 9.01
CA PRO A 420 0.64 3.82 7.66
C PRO A 420 -0.22 4.66 6.70
N LEU A 421 -1.54 4.50 6.74
CA LEU A 421 -2.46 5.29 5.93
C LEU A 421 -2.37 6.79 6.24
N GLN A 422 -2.37 7.16 7.53
CA GLN A 422 -2.17 8.56 7.95
C GLN A 422 -0.84 9.15 7.46
N ASN A 423 0.23 8.36 7.45
CA ASN A 423 1.54 8.80 6.98
C ASN A 423 1.54 9.10 5.47
N VAL A 424 0.86 8.26 4.67
CA VAL A 424 0.84 8.39 3.20
C VAL A 424 -0.04 9.56 2.76
N HIS A 425 -1.19 9.74 3.41
CA HIS A 425 -2.16 10.78 3.05
C HIS A 425 -1.95 12.10 3.80
N GLY A 426 -1.15 12.10 4.88
CA GLY A 426 -0.96 13.28 5.72
C GLY A 426 -2.20 13.67 6.54
N CYS A 427 -3.16 12.73 6.70
CA CYS A 427 -4.44 12.96 7.34
C CYS A 427 -4.41 12.74 8.86
N TYR A 428 -3.34 13.14 9.54
CA TYR A 428 -3.10 12.79 10.95
C TYR A 428 -4.23 13.18 11.90
N SER A 429 -4.54 12.28 12.84
CA SER A 429 -5.53 12.48 13.90
C SER A 429 -4.91 12.52 15.30
N LYS A 430 -5.64 13.14 16.24
CA LYS A 430 -5.32 13.17 17.69
C LYS A 430 -5.90 11.95 18.43
N GLY A 431 -6.71 11.12 17.77
CA GLY A 431 -7.32 9.92 18.33
C GLY A 431 -8.81 10.09 18.68
N ALA A 432 -9.47 8.96 18.94
CA ALA A 432 -10.89 8.92 19.30
C ALA A 432 -11.15 9.46 20.71
N ASP A 433 -12.18 10.29 20.86
CA ASP A 433 -12.57 10.93 22.12
C ASP A 433 -13.69 10.15 22.83
N ILE A 434 -14.67 9.66 22.07
CA ILE A 434 -15.88 9.01 22.60
C ILE A 434 -16.19 7.75 21.81
N ILE A 435 -16.58 6.68 22.52
CA ILE A 435 -17.18 5.47 21.94
C ILE A 435 -18.64 5.39 22.41
N ARG A 436 -19.57 5.27 21.47
CA ARG A 436 -21.00 5.08 21.71
C ARG A 436 -21.46 3.73 21.16
N PHE A 437 -22.35 3.09 21.90
CA PHE A 437 -22.95 1.83 21.50
C PHE A 437 -24.46 1.97 21.31
N SER A 438 -25.01 1.32 20.29
CA SER A 438 -26.45 1.23 20.09
C SER A 438 -26.85 -0.09 19.42
N SER A 439 -27.90 -0.72 19.94
CA SER A 439 -28.50 -1.90 19.34
C SER A 439 -29.00 -1.60 17.92
N THR A 440 -28.81 -2.55 17.02
CA THR A 440 -29.47 -2.56 15.70
C THR A 440 -30.39 -3.78 15.57
N GLU A 441 -31.11 -3.88 14.46
CA GLU A 441 -31.88 -5.10 14.15
C GLU A 441 -30.96 -6.32 14.03
N LYS A 442 -29.79 -6.15 13.38
CA LYS A 442 -28.85 -7.23 13.06
C LYS A 442 -27.73 -7.46 14.09
N GLY A 443 -27.53 -6.51 15.01
CA GLY A 443 -26.51 -6.66 16.04
C GLY A 443 -26.26 -5.37 16.84
N LEU A 444 -25.02 -4.85 16.78
CA LEU A 444 -24.56 -3.71 17.57
C LEU A 444 -23.83 -2.70 16.67
N ALA A 445 -24.22 -1.43 16.75
CA ALA A 445 -23.48 -0.33 16.16
C ALA A 445 -22.51 0.26 17.19
N VAL A 446 -21.26 0.47 16.78
CA VAL A 446 -20.21 1.13 17.56
C VAL A 446 -19.81 2.40 16.84
N THR A 447 -20.14 3.54 17.42
CA THR A 447 -19.85 4.87 16.88
C THR A 447 -18.65 5.46 17.62
N PHE A 448 -17.62 5.82 16.88
CA PHE A 448 -16.45 6.54 17.38
C PHE A 448 -16.58 8.01 16.98
N TYR A 449 -16.38 8.89 17.97
CA TYR A 449 -16.21 10.31 17.75
C TYR A 449 -14.73 10.61 17.86
N GLU A 450 -14.17 11.16 16.79
CA GLU A 450 -12.76 11.46 16.65
C GLU A 450 -12.64 12.91 16.17
N GLN A 451 -12.38 13.82 17.10
CA GLN A 451 -12.47 15.26 16.87
C GLN A 451 -13.86 15.68 16.35
N CYS A 452 -13.93 16.19 15.12
CA CYS A 452 -15.17 16.61 14.46
C CYS A 452 -15.83 15.46 13.67
N GLU A 453 -15.18 14.30 13.56
CA GLU A 453 -15.61 13.17 12.75
C GLU A 453 -16.41 12.17 13.56
N ARG A 454 -17.39 11.55 12.92
CA ARG A 454 -18.25 10.51 13.51
C ARG A 454 -18.34 9.32 12.58
N ASN A 455 -17.68 8.24 12.96
CA ASN A 455 -17.59 7.01 12.17
C ASN A 455 -18.28 5.87 12.92
N THR A 456 -19.09 5.09 12.21
CA THR A 456 -19.84 3.98 12.81
C THR A 456 -19.49 2.68 12.11
N VAL A 457 -19.16 1.67 12.92
CA VAL A 457 -19.05 0.28 12.48
C VAL A 457 -20.23 -0.52 13.03
N TYR A 458 -20.52 -1.62 12.35
CA TYR A 458 -21.60 -2.52 12.71
C TYR A 458 -21.03 -3.91 12.94
N ILE A 459 -21.47 -4.54 14.03
CA ILE A 459 -21.14 -5.92 14.38
C ILE A 459 -22.41 -6.73 14.23
N ASP A 460 -22.44 -7.62 13.24
CA ASP A 460 -23.55 -8.55 13.05
C ASP A 460 -23.45 -9.71 14.04
N MET A 461 -24.60 -10.22 14.51
CA MET A 461 -24.68 -11.29 15.51
C MET A 461 -24.06 -12.63 15.08
N ASP A 462 -23.86 -12.84 13.78
CA ASP A 462 -23.18 -14.01 13.22
C ASP A 462 -21.66 -13.82 13.07
N GLY A 463 -21.17 -12.61 13.36
CA GLY A 463 -19.78 -12.22 13.17
C GLY A 463 -19.37 -12.14 11.69
N GLY A 464 -20.33 -11.84 10.80
CA GLY A 464 -20.07 -11.49 9.41
C GLY A 464 -19.34 -10.15 9.25
N PHE A 465 -19.00 -9.84 8.01
CA PHE A 465 -18.44 -8.55 7.61
C PHE A 465 -19.56 -7.57 7.26
N THR A 466 -19.44 -6.32 7.72
CA THR A 466 -20.38 -5.26 7.40
C THR A 466 -19.65 -4.04 6.86
N ASP A 467 -20.05 -3.59 5.66
CA ASP A 467 -19.48 -2.43 5.00
C ASP A 467 -19.99 -1.11 5.63
N SER A 468 -19.07 -0.16 5.78
CA SER A 468 -19.30 1.22 6.25
C SER A 468 -18.42 2.18 5.45
N VAL A 469 -18.70 3.48 5.58
CA VAL A 469 -17.81 4.53 5.05
C VAL A 469 -17.20 5.29 6.21
N PHE A 470 -15.87 5.31 6.26
CA PHE A 470 -15.13 6.12 7.21
C PHE A 470 -14.76 7.45 6.60
N ILE A 471 -14.94 8.51 7.39
CA ILE A 471 -14.62 9.88 7.04
C ILE A 471 -13.57 10.41 8.00
N MET A 472 -12.49 10.97 7.45
CA MET A 472 -11.52 11.74 8.23
C MET A 472 -10.94 12.87 7.39
N LYS A 473 -11.10 14.11 7.85
CA LYS A 473 -10.66 15.30 7.11
C LYS A 473 -11.18 15.28 5.66
N GLU A 474 -12.48 15.00 5.51
CA GLU A 474 -13.19 14.90 4.23
C GLU A 474 -12.80 13.72 3.32
N GLU A 475 -11.76 12.94 3.64
CA GLU A 475 -11.44 11.70 2.93
C GLU A 475 -12.44 10.61 3.27
N GLN A 476 -12.94 9.93 2.24
CA GLN A 476 -13.85 8.81 2.38
C GLN A 476 -13.12 7.51 2.05
N HIS A 477 -13.23 6.53 2.93
CA HIS A 477 -12.69 5.19 2.75
C HIS A 477 -13.78 4.16 2.95
N LEU A 478 -13.88 3.21 2.02
CA LEU A 478 -14.75 2.06 2.17
C LEU A 478 -14.10 1.07 3.12
N VAL A 479 -14.77 0.82 4.23
CA VAL A 479 -14.28 -0.15 5.21
C VAL A 479 -15.25 -1.30 5.34
N SER A 480 -14.74 -2.47 5.70
CA SER A 480 -15.56 -3.60 6.09
C SER A 480 -15.13 -4.10 7.45
N THR A 481 -16.07 -4.15 8.38
CA THR A 481 -15.81 -4.51 9.78
C THR A 481 -16.36 -5.88 10.11
N ARG A 482 -15.57 -6.67 10.83
CA ARG A 482 -16.00 -7.89 11.51
C ARG A 482 -15.68 -7.79 13.00
N GLY A 483 -16.56 -8.30 13.84
CA GLY A 483 -16.33 -8.44 15.27
C GLY A 483 -16.15 -9.90 15.71
N ILE A 484 -15.30 -10.12 16.70
CA ILE A 484 -15.28 -11.34 17.53
C ILE A 484 -15.35 -10.94 19.00
N TRP A 485 -15.92 -11.79 19.85
CA TRP A 485 -16.24 -11.40 21.22
C TRP A 485 -16.23 -12.56 22.21
N SER A 486 -16.21 -12.18 23.49
CA SER A 486 -16.45 -13.05 24.64
C SER A 486 -17.16 -12.27 25.75
N ALA A 487 -17.97 -12.94 26.56
CA ALA A 487 -18.61 -12.35 27.73
C ALA A 487 -18.42 -13.23 28.97
N GLY A 488 -17.90 -12.64 30.04
CA GLY A 488 -17.86 -13.20 31.39
C GLY A 488 -19.02 -12.70 32.24
N GLU A 489 -19.00 -12.91 33.56
CA GLU A 489 -20.07 -12.44 34.46
C GLU A 489 -20.18 -10.91 34.51
N ASN A 490 -19.05 -10.22 34.72
CA ASN A 490 -18.96 -8.75 34.88
C ASN A 490 -18.01 -8.09 33.86
N GLU A 491 -17.60 -8.84 32.83
CA GLU A 491 -16.66 -8.36 31.82
C GLU A 491 -17.10 -8.81 30.43
N ALA A 492 -16.77 -8.00 29.42
CA ALA A 492 -16.93 -8.34 28.03
C ALA A 492 -15.71 -7.89 27.23
N CYS A 493 -15.37 -8.64 26.20
CA CYS A 493 -14.33 -8.26 25.25
C CYS A 493 -14.91 -8.31 23.83
N ILE A 494 -14.69 -7.26 23.06
CA ILE A 494 -15.00 -7.18 21.64
C ILE A 494 -13.71 -6.81 20.93
N THR A 495 -13.29 -7.60 19.94
CA THR A 495 -12.25 -7.21 18.99
C THR A 495 -12.91 -6.89 17.65
N LEU A 496 -12.66 -5.69 17.15
CA LEU A 496 -13.11 -5.20 15.85
C LEU A 496 -11.94 -5.28 14.87
N PHE A 497 -12.17 -5.89 13.71
CA PHE A 497 -11.27 -5.87 12.57
C PHE A 497 -11.93 -5.06 11.47
N THR A 498 -11.39 -3.89 11.19
CA THR A 498 -11.93 -2.96 10.19
C THR A 498 -10.92 -2.80 9.06
N SER A 499 -11.14 -3.51 7.96
CA SER A 499 -10.28 -3.48 6.77
C SER A 499 -10.66 -2.32 5.88
N PHE A 500 -9.69 -1.49 5.50
CA PHE A 500 -9.83 -0.42 4.51
C PHE A 500 -9.68 -1.07 3.13
N LEU A 501 -10.77 -1.17 2.37
CA LEU A 501 -10.82 -2.07 1.22
C LEU A 501 -9.98 -1.58 0.03
N GLU A 502 -9.70 -0.27 -0.02
CA GLU A 502 -8.83 0.35 -1.03
C GLU A 502 -7.35 0.33 -0.65
N THR A 503 -6.98 -0.16 0.54
CA THR A 503 -5.62 -0.06 1.08
C THR A 503 -5.18 -1.39 1.71
N PRO A 504 -3.88 -1.58 1.99
CA PRO A 504 -3.42 -2.77 2.69
C PRO A 504 -3.81 -2.77 4.17
N ASP A 505 -4.46 -1.72 4.68
CA ASP A 505 -4.57 -1.47 6.10
C ASP A 505 -5.85 -2.07 6.71
N THR A 506 -5.71 -2.64 7.90
CA THR A 506 -6.79 -3.09 8.76
C THR A 506 -6.56 -2.54 10.16
N ARG A 507 -7.51 -1.76 10.66
CA ARG A 507 -7.53 -1.28 12.04
C ARG A 507 -8.08 -2.39 12.94
N ILE A 508 -7.35 -2.70 14.01
CA ILE A 508 -7.77 -3.65 15.05
C ILE A 508 -8.06 -2.87 16.32
N ILE A 509 -9.27 -3.01 16.87
CA ILE A 509 -9.64 -2.33 18.12
C ILE A 509 -10.19 -3.37 19.09
N GLU A 510 -9.48 -3.55 20.20
CA GLU A 510 -9.93 -4.38 21.30
C GLU A 510 -10.58 -3.49 22.36
N LEU A 511 -11.84 -3.80 22.68
CA LEU A 511 -12.65 -3.12 23.67
C LEU A 511 -12.91 -4.08 24.82
N ARG A 512 -12.27 -3.84 25.96
CA ARG A 512 -12.54 -4.56 27.22
C ARG A 512 -13.46 -3.72 28.08
N ILE A 513 -14.60 -4.28 28.42
CA ILE A 513 -15.66 -3.60 29.16
C ILE A 513 -15.70 -4.19 30.57
N LEU A 514 -15.57 -3.32 31.57
CA LEU A 514 -15.56 -3.66 32.99
C LEU A 514 -16.57 -2.77 33.71
N ASN A 515 -17.81 -3.25 33.89
CA ASN A 515 -18.92 -2.46 34.45
C ASN A 515 -19.03 -1.05 33.83
N GLU A 516 -18.58 0.00 34.53
CA GLU A 516 -18.66 1.44 34.18
C GLU A 516 -17.42 1.98 33.44
N SER A 517 -16.43 1.13 33.16
CA SER A 517 -15.24 1.51 32.42
C SER A 517 -15.04 0.68 31.16
N ILE A 518 -14.29 1.27 30.23
CA ILE A 518 -13.84 0.61 29.01
C ILE A 518 -12.33 0.78 28.90
N GLU A 519 -11.61 -0.26 28.48
CA GLU A 519 -10.25 -0.16 28.00
C GLU A 519 -10.28 -0.40 26.48
N ALA A 520 -9.74 0.55 25.72
CA ALA A 520 -9.60 0.45 24.28
C ALA A 520 -8.11 0.27 23.93
N VAL A 521 -7.77 -0.80 23.23
CA VAL A 521 -6.45 -1.05 22.67
C VAL A 521 -6.53 -0.95 21.16
N PHE A 522 -5.70 -0.10 20.58
CA PHE A 522 -5.63 0.12 19.14
C PHE A 522 -4.40 -0.58 18.59
N ASP A 523 -4.60 -1.39 17.57
CA ASP A 523 -3.56 -2.07 16.82
C ASP A 523 -3.90 -2.02 15.32
N GLU A 524 -3.05 -2.57 14.47
CA GLU A 524 -3.21 -2.52 13.03
C GLU A 524 -2.38 -3.58 12.33
N THR A 525 -2.86 -4.02 11.17
CA THR A 525 -2.03 -4.69 10.18
C THR A 525 -2.09 -3.87 8.88
N PRO A 526 -0.96 -3.63 8.19
CA PRO A 526 0.40 -3.90 8.61
C PRO A 526 0.73 -3.15 9.91
N THR A 527 1.55 -3.73 10.79
CA THR A 527 1.86 -3.09 12.09
C THR A 527 2.61 -1.79 11.90
N ALA A 528 2.34 -0.78 12.75
CA ALA A 528 3.05 0.50 12.74
C ALA A 528 4.58 0.31 12.80
N GLU A 529 5.03 -0.63 13.62
CA GLU A 529 6.45 -0.98 13.76
C GLU A 529 7.00 -1.56 12.45
N GLY A 530 6.33 -2.56 11.88
CA GLY A 530 6.76 -3.19 10.64
C GLY A 530 6.76 -2.23 9.46
N ALA A 531 5.74 -1.39 9.32
CA ALA A 531 5.67 -0.33 8.31
C ALA A 531 6.82 0.69 8.48
N THR A 532 7.11 1.09 9.72
CA THR A 532 8.22 2.02 10.02
C THR A 532 9.56 1.39 9.64
N LYS A 533 9.79 0.12 10.02
CA LYS A 533 11.02 -0.61 9.66
C LYS A 533 11.17 -0.72 8.15
N MET A 534 10.10 -1.10 7.45
CA MET A 534 10.03 -1.19 6.00
C MET A 534 10.41 0.14 5.32
N LEU A 535 9.88 1.26 5.81
CA LEU A 535 10.22 2.60 5.31
C LEU A 535 11.70 2.94 5.54
N LEU A 536 12.24 2.64 6.72
CA LEU A 536 13.66 2.87 7.01
C LEU A 536 14.57 2.04 6.09
N GLU A 537 14.19 0.81 5.77
CA GLU A 537 14.93 -0.07 4.85
C GLU A 537 14.97 0.54 3.44
N LEU A 538 13.85 1.08 2.94
CA LEU A 538 13.76 1.73 1.63
C LEU A 538 14.66 2.94 1.48
N VAL A 539 14.75 3.77 2.53
CA VAL A 539 15.60 4.99 2.50
C VAL A 539 17.06 4.70 2.85
N GLY A 540 17.44 3.42 2.99
CA GLY A 540 18.82 3.00 3.25
C GLY A 540 19.32 3.29 4.66
N LEU A 541 18.43 3.40 5.65
CA LEU A 541 18.75 3.72 7.05
C LEU A 541 18.86 2.50 7.98
N VAL A 542 18.82 1.27 7.45
CA VAL A 542 18.70 0.02 8.24
C VAL A 542 19.99 -0.81 8.29
N ASP A 543 21.15 -0.21 8.03
CA ASP A 543 22.36 -0.79 8.60
C ASP A 543 22.54 -0.34 10.06
N ASP A 544 23.03 -1.22 10.92
CA ASP A 544 23.38 -0.88 12.32
C ASP A 544 24.30 0.36 12.39
N ASN A 545 25.01 0.69 11.29
CA ASN A 545 25.84 1.88 11.23
C ASN A 545 25.03 3.17 11.04
N SER A 546 23.83 3.14 10.46
CA SER A 546 22.98 4.30 10.21
C SER A 546 22.29 4.76 11.48
N MET A 547 21.76 3.82 12.27
CA MET A 547 21.33 4.09 13.64
C MET A 547 22.52 4.54 14.51
N LYS A 548 23.70 3.91 14.40
CA LYS A 548 24.93 4.40 15.06
C LYS A 548 25.41 5.77 14.57
N ARG A 549 25.06 6.20 13.35
CA ARG A 549 25.34 7.55 12.81
C ARG A 549 24.33 8.58 13.30
N LEU A 550 23.07 8.20 13.49
CA LEU A 550 22.00 9.05 14.02
C LEU A 550 22.08 9.19 15.55
N LEU A 551 22.46 8.14 16.27
CA LEU A 551 22.55 8.10 17.73
C LEU A 551 23.39 9.26 18.33
N PRO A 552 24.57 9.63 17.80
CA PRO A 552 25.31 10.82 18.25
C PRO A 552 24.53 12.13 18.06
N ALA A 553 23.82 12.31 16.94
CA ALA A 553 23.00 13.50 16.70
C ALA A 553 21.78 13.55 17.63
N MET A 554 21.19 12.38 17.94
CA MET A 554 20.05 12.25 18.84
C MET A 554 20.41 12.43 20.32
N LYS A 555 21.64 12.09 20.73
CA LYS A 555 22.15 12.32 22.10
C LYS A 555 22.18 13.79 22.51
N HIS A 556 22.23 14.70 21.53
CA HIS A 556 22.17 16.15 21.78
C HIS A 556 20.73 16.68 21.89
N VAL A 557 19.72 15.84 21.64
CA VAL A 557 18.31 16.19 21.82
C VAL A 557 17.91 15.84 23.27
N PRO A 558 17.52 16.83 24.09
CA PRO A 558 17.18 16.59 25.49
C PRO A 558 16.10 15.50 25.66
N GLY A 559 16.42 14.46 26.43
CA GLY A 559 15.48 13.38 26.77
C GLY A 559 15.47 12.16 25.83
N MET A 560 16.28 12.13 24.77
CA MET A 560 16.33 11.01 23.81
C MET A 560 17.55 10.10 24.02
N SER A 561 17.41 9.08 24.88
CA SER A 561 18.35 7.96 24.95
C SER A 561 17.84 6.77 24.10
N GLU A 562 18.72 5.81 23.82
CA GLU A 562 18.38 4.57 23.11
C GLU A 562 17.30 3.76 23.84
N SER A 563 17.33 3.74 25.18
CA SER A 563 16.26 3.16 26.00
C SER A 563 14.95 3.93 25.86
N THR A 564 14.98 5.27 25.87
CA THR A 564 13.79 6.10 25.70
C THR A 564 13.15 5.88 24.33
N ILE A 565 13.93 5.75 23.24
CA ILE A 565 13.40 5.48 21.91
C ILE A 565 12.72 4.11 21.88
N THR A 566 13.35 3.08 22.45
CA THR A 566 12.79 1.73 22.54
C THR A 566 11.50 1.71 23.36
N ASP A 567 11.46 2.43 24.48
CA ASP A 567 10.28 2.53 25.35
C ASP A 567 9.16 3.34 24.71
N ILE A 568 9.49 4.40 23.97
CA ILE A 568 8.54 5.17 23.14
C ILE A 568 7.93 4.26 22.08
N VAL A 569 8.75 3.56 21.29
CA VAL A 569 8.27 2.65 20.24
C VAL A 569 7.36 1.57 20.83
N LYS A 570 7.74 0.94 21.96
CA LYS A 570 6.90 -0.08 22.62
C LYS A 570 5.61 0.48 23.21
N LYS A 571 5.66 1.63 23.89
CA LYS A 571 4.49 2.26 24.51
C LYS A 571 3.47 2.72 23.47
N TYR A 572 3.94 3.11 22.29
CA TYR A 572 3.11 3.68 21.24
C TYR A 572 2.85 2.73 20.07
N ALA A 573 3.38 1.52 20.03
CA ALA A 573 3.04 0.55 18.98
C ALA A 573 1.57 0.12 19.04
N ALA A 574 1.03 -0.06 20.25
CA ALA A 574 -0.38 -0.39 20.49
C ALA A 574 -0.97 0.55 21.56
N PRO A 575 -1.49 1.74 21.17
CA PRO A 575 -2.06 2.70 22.10
C PRO A 575 -3.15 2.06 22.97
N ARG A 576 -3.06 2.28 24.28
CA ARG A 576 -4.08 1.87 25.24
C ARG A 576 -4.70 3.10 25.86
N SER A 577 -6.01 3.14 25.92
CA SER A 577 -6.76 4.20 26.59
C SER A 577 -7.82 3.62 27.51
N PHE A 578 -7.98 4.26 28.65
CA PHE A 578 -9.05 3.96 29.59
C PHE A 578 -10.15 5.01 29.43
N GLY A 579 -11.38 4.55 29.35
CA GLY A 579 -12.56 5.38 29.30
C GLY A 579 -13.47 5.17 30.49
N ARG A 580 -14.24 6.21 30.80
CA ARG A 580 -15.33 6.15 31.79
C ARG A 580 -16.64 6.46 31.10
N GLU A 581 -17.70 5.83 31.59
CA GLU A 581 -19.05 6.11 31.13
C GLU A 581 -19.39 7.59 31.33
N ILE A 582 -20.08 8.14 30.34
CA ILE A 582 -20.63 9.50 30.36
C ILE A 582 -22.10 9.43 29.95
N HIS A 583 -22.87 10.41 30.41
CA HIS A 583 -24.24 10.62 29.98
C HIS A 583 -24.32 12.02 29.38
N LEU A 584 -23.85 12.22 28.14
CA LEU A 584 -23.80 13.54 27.51
C LEU A 584 -25.19 14.20 27.39
N HIS A 585 -26.26 13.40 27.39
CA HIS A 585 -27.64 13.90 27.50
C HIS A 585 -27.98 14.57 28.85
N GLN A 586 -27.09 14.56 29.84
CA GLN A 586 -27.23 15.31 31.10
C GLN A 586 -26.30 16.55 31.19
N CYS A 587 -25.41 16.78 30.21
CA CYS A 587 -24.44 17.88 30.23
C CYS A 587 -24.74 19.01 29.23
N ILE A 588 -25.91 18.99 28.59
CA ILE A 588 -26.46 20.12 27.83
C ILE A 588 -27.77 20.54 28.52
N LEU A 589 -27.64 21.26 29.63
CA LEU A 589 -28.68 22.11 30.23
C LEU A 589 -28.05 23.43 30.65
#